data_AF-A0A3D9SXG5-F1
#
_entry.id   AF-A0A3D9SXG5-F1
#
_cell.length_a   1.000
_cell.length_b   1.000
_cell.length_c   1.000
_cell.angle_alpha   90.00
_cell.angle_beta   90.00
_cell.angle_gamma   90.00
#
_symmetry.space_group_name_H-M   'P 1'
#
loop_
_entity.id
_entity.type
_entity.pdbx_description
1 polymer ?
#
loop_
_entity_poly.entity_id
_entity_poly.type
_entity_poly.pdbx_seq_one_letter_code
_entity_poly.pdbx_strand_id
1 'polypeptide(L)'
;MRESNEPAESFDPIDADADMSPAEVDRWLKRLFNELAFARIALRRARYAEVQAYKAYMEVRHPVLLDPECPQPSRSTGVTVVGREEWINARVPEKYWDHQAKKIVRESAEDYSRQIRDQVKCIQSIGANARQAYDLSGRAG
;
A
#
# COMPACT_ATOMS: atom_id res chain seq x y z
N MET A 1 17.02 7.33 29.97
CA MET A 1 16.50 6.90 28.65
C MET A 1 16.27 8.16 27.84
N ARG A 2 17.16 8.48 26.89
CA ARG A 2 16.95 9.60 25.95
C ARG A 2 16.17 9.02 24.78
N GLU A 3 14.92 9.43 24.63
CA GLU A 3 14.18 9.27 23.39
C GLU A 3 14.88 10.13 22.33
N SER A 4 15.68 9.48 21.49
CA SER A 4 16.14 10.08 20.24
C SER A 4 14.94 10.19 19.32
N ASN A 5 14.26 11.33 19.42
CA ASN A 5 13.30 11.80 18.44
C ASN A 5 14.10 12.21 17.19
N GLU A 6 14.58 11.21 16.44
CA GLU A 6 15.11 11.46 15.10
C GLU A 6 13.95 11.98 14.26
N PRO A 7 14.07 13.17 13.62
CA PRO A 7 13.06 13.63 12.70
C PRO A 7 12.96 12.55 11.62
N ALA A 8 11.74 12.02 11.41
CA ALA A 8 11.45 11.17 10.26
C ALA A 8 12.09 11.83 9.04
N GLU A 9 13.02 11.13 8.38
CA GLU A 9 13.75 11.65 7.21
C GLU A 9 12.75 12.45 6.36
N SER A 10 12.92 13.77 6.33
CA SER A 10 12.02 14.62 5.56
C SER A 10 12.11 14.12 4.13
N PHE A 11 10.99 13.63 3.61
CA PHE A 11 10.92 13.24 2.21
C PHE A 11 11.12 14.50 1.39
N ASP A 12 12.36 14.76 0.97
CA ASP A 12 12.66 15.82 0.02
C ASP A 12 12.22 15.30 -1.35
N PRO A 13 11.12 15.85 -1.91
CA PRO A 13 10.71 15.49 -3.25
C PRO A 13 11.83 15.86 -4.21
N ILE A 14 12.15 14.93 -5.11
CA ILE A 14 13.11 15.19 -6.18
C ILE A 14 12.48 16.21 -7.12
N ASP A 15 13.11 17.38 -7.25
CA ASP A 15 12.72 18.37 -8.24
C ASP A 15 12.78 17.72 -9.63
N ALA A 16 11.69 17.83 -10.39
CA ALA A 16 11.60 17.25 -11.72
C ALA A 16 12.62 17.89 -12.68
N ASP A 17 13.05 19.11 -12.38
CA ASP A 17 14.04 19.88 -13.13
C ASP A 17 15.45 19.80 -12.50
N ALA A 18 15.67 18.91 -11.53
CA ALA A 18 17.00 18.70 -10.95
C ALA A 18 17.98 18.19 -12.01
N ASP A 19 19.01 18.98 -12.28
CA ASP A 19 20.18 18.57 -13.08
C ASP A 19 20.97 17.51 -12.31
N MET A 20 20.56 16.26 -12.43
CA MET A 20 21.24 15.12 -11.82
C MET A 20 22.39 14.65 -12.70
N SER A 21 23.57 14.49 -12.09
CA SER A 21 24.68 13.78 -12.72
C SER A 21 24.36 12.29 -12.91
N PRO A 22 25.00 11.60 -13.88
CA PRO A 22 24.83 10.16 -14.05
C PRO A 22 25.13 9.33 -12.78
N ALA A 23 26.08 9.78 -11.96
CA ALA A 23 26.43 9.13 -10.70
C ALA A 23 25.32 9.27 -9.63
N GLU A 24 24.63 10.40 -9.60
CA GLU A 24 23.49 10.61 -8.70
C GLU A 24 22.27 9.79 -9.12
N VAL A 25 22.00 9.70 -10.43
CA VAL A 25 20.96 8.83 -10.98
C VAL A 25 21.20 7.37 -10.58
N ASP A 26 22.43 6.86 -10.74
CA ASP A 26 22.77 5.49 -10.36
C ASP A 26 22.59 5.25 -8.84
N ARG A 27 23.02 6.21 -8.01
CA ARG A 27 22.82 6.15 -6.54
C ARG A 27 21.33 6.07 -6.18
N TRP A 28 20.50 6.92 -6.79
CA TRP A 28 19.05 6.92 -6.57
C TRP A 28 18.38 5.63 -7.06
N LEU A 29 18.75 5.12 -8.23
CA LEU A 29 18.21 3.86 -8.74
C LEU A 29 18.54 2.68 -7.82
N LYS A 30 19.76 2.61 -7.29
CA LYS A 30 20.14 1.58 -6.31
C LYS A 30 19.32 1.68 -5.02
N ARG A 31 19.13 2.90 -4.49
CA ARG A 31 18.28 3.15 -3.32
C ARG A 31 16.84 2.71 -3.57
N LEU A 32 16.22 3.18 -4.66
CA LEU A 32 14.84 2.86 -5.01
C LEU A 32 14.63 1.38 -5.34
N PHE A 33 15.64 0.70 -5.88
CA PHE A 33 15.58 -0.73 -6.13
C PHE A 33 15.49 -1.53 -4.81
N ASN A 34 16.31 -1.17 -3.82
CA ASN A 34 16.24 -1.77 -2.49
C ASN A 34 14.91 -1.45 -1.81
N GLU A 35 14.45 -0.20 -1.90
CA GLU A 35 13.16 0.21 -1.34
C GLU A 35 12.00 -0.55 -1.96
N LEU A 36 12.03 -0.77 -3.29
CA LEU A 36 11.01 -1.57 -3.97
C LEU A 36 11.00 -3.03 -3.48
N ALA A 37 12.17 -3.60 -3.14
CA ALA A 37 12.25 -4.92 -2.56
C ALA A 37 11.60 -4.96 -1.17
N PHE A 38 11.88 -3.97 -0.31
CA PHE A 38 11.25 -3.83 1.00
C PHE A 38 9.73 -3.63 0.90
N ALA A 39 9.27 -2.75 0.02
CA ALA A 39 7.84 -2.52 -0.24
C ALA A 39 7.12 -3.80 -0.69
N ARG A 40 7.74 -4.62 -1.55
CA ARG A 40 7.19 -5.92 -1.98
C ARG A 40 7.11 -6.93 -0.83
N ILE A 41 8.12 -6.97 0.04
CA ILE A 41 8.10 -7.82 1.23
C ILE A 41 6.99 -7.37 2.19
N ALA A 42 6.85 -6.06 2.41
CA ALA A 42 5.79 -5.48 3.24
C ALA A 42 4.41 -5.83 2.69
N LEU A 43 4.18 -5.66 1.38
CA LEU A 43 2.92 -6.03 0.73
C LEU A 43 2.61 -7.53 0.87
N ARG A 44 3.62 -8.40 0.72
CA ARG A 44 3.43 -9.85 0.92
C ARG A 44 3.01 -10.16 2.36
N ARG A 45 3.65 -9.53 3.35
CA ARG A 45 3.30 -9.68 4.77
C ARG A 45 1.89 -9.17 5.07
N ALA A 46 1.54 -8.01 4.53
CA ALA A 46 0.20 -7.41 4.70
C ALA A 46 -0.89 -8.29 4.08
N ARG A 47 -0.69 -8.81 2.86
CA ARG A 47 -1.60 -9.79 2.23
C ARG A 47 -1.80 -11.03 3.08
N TYR A 48 -0.71 -11.59 3.63
CA TYR A 48 -0.82 -12.75 4.49
C TYR A 48 -1.61 -12.43 5.76
N ALA A 49 -1.34 -11.29 6.41
CA ALA A 49 -2.04 -10.86 7.61
C ALA A 49 -3.55 -10.63 7.35
N GLU A 50 -3.91 -9.97 6.24
CA GLU A 50 -5.31 -9.80 5.83
C GLU A 50 -5.99 -11.14 5.61
N VAL A 51 -5.34 -12.11 4.94
CA VAL A 51 -5.91 -13.44 4.74
C VAL A 51 -6.15 -14.16 6.07
N GLN A 52 -5.24 -14.06 7.04
CA GLN A 52 -5.45 -14.68 8.35
C GLN A 52 -6.59 -14.00 9.12
N ALA A 53 -6.66 -12.67 9.11
CA ALA A 53 -7.75 -11.93 9.73
C ALA A 53 -9.10 -12.24 9.06
N TYR A 54 -9.13 -12.36 7.73
CA TYR A 54 -10.32 -12.74 6.98
C TYR A 54 -10.78 -14.16 7.35
N LYS A 55 -9.86 -15.13 7.46
CA LYS A 55 -10.20 -16.48 7.92
C LYS A 55 -10.82 -16.46 9.31
N ALA A 56 -10.17 -15.80 10.26
CA ALA A 56 -10.68 -15.68 11.64
C ALA A 56 -12.05 -14.98 11.70
N TYR A 57 -12.26 -13.96 10.86
CA TYR A 57 -13.55 -13.31 10.70
C TYR A 57 -14.61 -14.25 10.13
N MET A 58 -14.30 -15.01 9.08
CA MET A 58 -15.25 -15.96 8.49
C MET A 58 -15.61 -17.09 9.46
N GLU A 59 -14.65 -17.60 10.23
CA GLU A 59 -14.87 -18.63 11.25
C GLU A 59 -15.94 -18.21 12.28
N VAL A 60 -15.91 -16.97 12.75
CA VAL A 60 -16.92 -16.46 13.70
C VAL A 60 -18.19 -15.96 13.01
N ARG A 61 -18.09 -15.54 11.75
CA ARG A 61 -19.22 -15.05 10.95
C ARG A 61 -20.17 -16.17 10.53
N HIS A 62 -19.65 -17.34 10.19
CA HIS A 62 -20.45 -18.45 9.67
C HIS A 62 -21.57 -18.91 10.62
N PRO A 63 -21.32 -19.14 11.92
CA PRO A 63 -22.38 -19.47 12.86
C PRO A 63 -23.47 -18.40 12.93
N VAL A 64 -23.09 -17.11 12.93
CA VAL A 64 -24.02 -15.96 12.99
C VAL A 64 -24.88 -15.88 11.72
N LEU A 65 -24.33 -16.25 10.56
CA LEU A 65 -25.09 -16.29 9.31
C LEU A 65 -26.18 -17.38 9.32
N LEU A 66 -25.94 -18.47 10.04
CA LEU A 66 -26.86 -19.62 10.18
C LEU A 66 -27.79 -19.47 11.38
N ASP A 67 -27.66 -18.40 12.16
CA ASP A 67 -28.53 -18.09 13.28
C ASP A 67 -29.97 -17.91 12.77
N PRO A 68 -30.98 -18.57 13.37
CA PRO A 68 -32.38 -18.36 13.04
C PRO A 68 -32.85 -16.89 13.16
N GLU A 69 -32.21 -16.09 14.02
CA GLU A 69 -32.48 -14.66 14.17
C GLU A 69 -31.82 -13.81 13.07
N CYS A 70 -30.94 -14.39 12.25
CA CYS A 70 -30.27 -13.69 11.17
C CYS A 70 -31.31 -13.24 10.12
N PRO A 71 -31.45 -11.92 9.88
CA PRO A 71 -32.51 -11.41 9.04
C PRO A 71 -32.26 -11.81 7.58
N GLN A 72 -33.27 -12.42 6.96
CA GLN A 72 -33.17 -12.88 5.58
C GLN A 72 -33.48 -11.72 4.61
N PRO A 73 -32.57 -11.39 3.67
CA PRO A 73 -32.81 -10.31 2.74
C PRO A 73 -34.00 -10.65 1.84
N SER A 74 -35.05 -9.84 1.89
CA SER A 74 -36.21 -9.99 1.02
C SER A 74 -36.90 -8.65 0.77
N ARG A 75 -37.53 -8.53 -0.40
CA ARG A 75 -38.33 -7.33 -0.73
C ARG A 75 -39.56 -7.19 0.16
N SER A 76 -40.09 -8.29 0.71
CA SER A 76 -41.29 -8.29 1.55
C SER A 76 -41.01 -7.89 3.00
N THR A 77 -39.83 -8.20 3.53
CA THR A 77 -39.42 -7.83 4.89
C THR A 77 -38.73 -6.47 4.96
N GLY A 78 -38.36 -5.90 3.81
CA GLY A 78 -37.61 -4.65 3.73
C GLY A 78 -36.13 -4.77 4.11
N VAL A 79 -35.64 -5.97 4.45
CA VAL A 79 -34.25 -6.21 4.80
C VAL A 79 -33.40 -6.29 3.53
N THR A 80 -32.38 -5.42 3.45
CA THR A 80 -31.38 -5.44 2.38
C THR A 80 -30.23 -6.37 2.72
N VAL A 81 -29.45 -6.78 1.70
CA VAL A 81 -28.21 -7.53 1.92
C VAL A 81 -27.27 -6.76 2.86
N VAL A 82 -27.15 -5.45 2.66
CA VAL A 82 -26.34 -4.57 3.54
C VAL A 82 -26.87 -4.59 4.97
N GLY A 83 -28.19 -4.50 5.16
CA GLY A 83 -28.80 -4.56 6.50
C GLY A 83 -28.51 -5.87 7.23
N ARG A 84 -28.50 -7.01 6.51
CA ARG A 84 -28.05 -8.29 7.08
C ARG A 84 -26.56 -8.25 7.43
N GLU A 85 -25.71 -7.77 6.54
CA GLU A 85 -24.26 -7.69 6.81
C GLU A 85 -23.97 -6.83 8.05
N GLU A 86 -24.62 -5.67 8.20
CA GLU A 86 -24.47 -4.83 9.40
C GLU A 86 -24.93 -5.54 10.67
N TRP A 87 -26.05 -6.26 10.62
CA TRP A 87 -26.54 -7.07 11.75
C TRP A 87 -25.54 -8.15 12.17
N ILE A 88 -24.88 -8.79 11.19
CA ILE A 88 -23.83 -9.79 11.41
C ILE A 88 -22.57 -9.13 11.98
N ASN A 89 -22.10 -8.05 11.35
CA ASN A 89 -20.88 -7.33 11.75
C ASN A 89 -20.97 -6.80 13.18
N ALA A 90 -22.15 -6.33 13.61
CA ALA A 90 -22.38 -5.86 14.97
C ALA A 90 -22.25 -6.97 16.04
N ARG A 91 -22.38 -8.24 15.66
CA ARG A 91 -22.25 -9.41 16.55
C ARG A 91 -20.84 -9.98 16.61
N VAL A 92 -20.01 -9.68 15.62
CA VAL A 92 -18.59 -10.07 15.59
C VAL A 92 -17.66 -8.86 15.35
N PRO A 93 -17.84 -7.75 16.11
CA PRO A 93 -17.22 -6.48 15.78
C PRO A 93 -15.70 -6.54 15.84
N GLU A 94 -15.13 -7.27 16.80
CA GLU A 94 -13.68 -7.39 16.96
C GLU A 94 -13.00 -8.00 15.72
N LYS A 95 -13.53 -9.12 15.21
CA LYS A 95 -12.96 -9.79 14.04
C LYS A 95 -13.25 -9.06 12.75
N TYR A 96 -14.41 -8.39 12.65
CA TYR A 96 -14.72 -7.51 11.54
C TYR A 96 -13.70 -6.36 11.45
N TRP A 97 -13.49 -5.63 12.56
CA TRP A 97 -12.60 -4.47 12.57
C TRP A 97 -11.12 -4.86 12.45
N ASP A 98 -10.69 -5.99 13.01
CA ASP A 98 -9.34 -6.52 12.78
C ASP A 98 -9.12 -6.79 11.28
N HIS A 99 -10.05 -7.48 10.61
CA HIS A 99 -9.98 -7.69 9.17
C HIS A 99 -9.94 -6.37 8.38
N GLN A 100 -10.81 -5.39 8.69
CA GLN A 100 -10.78 -4.08 8.01
C GLN A 100 -9.44 -3.36 8.22
N ALA A 101 -8.88 -3.40 9.44
CA ALA A 101 -7.59 -2.81 9.72
C ALA A 101 -6.46 -3.47 8.89
N LYS A 102 -6.44 -4.80 8.79
CA LYS A 102 -5.44 -5.50 7.95
C LYS A 102 -5.62 -5.21 6.47
N LYS A 103 -6.86 -5.06 6.00
CA LYS A 103 -7.17 -4.65 4.63
C LYS A 103 -6.58 -3.28 4.32
N ILE A 104 -6.80 -2.29 5.19
CA ILE A 104 -6.23 -0.93 5.04
C ILE A 104 -4.70 -0.98 4.99
N VAL A 105 -4.07 -1.78 5.85
CA VAL A 105 -2.60 -1.97 5.84
C VAL A 105 -2.13 -2.58 4.51
N ARG A 106 -2.85 -3.54 3.94
CA ARG A 106 -2.52 -4.06 2.59
C ARG A 106 -2.63 -2.97 1.54
N GLU A 107 -3.73 -2.23 1.53
CA GLU A 107 -3.99 -1.18 0.53
C GLU A 107 -2.90 -0.10 0.58
N SER A 108 -2.54 0.35 1.78
CA SER A 108 -1.43 1.28 1.99
C SER A 108 -0.09 0.72 1.48
N ALA A 109 0.22 -0.56 1.77
CA ALA A 109 1.45 -1.20 1.27
C ALA A 109 1.45 -1.36 -0.26
N GLU A 110 0.29 -1.58 -0.87
CA GLU A 110 0.13 -1.68 -2.31
C GLU A 110 0.36 -0.32 -2.98
N ASP A 111 -0.25 0.74 -2.46
CA ASP A 111 -0.08 2.10 -2.95
C ASP A 111 1.37 2.56 -2.81
N TYR A 112 2.02 2.28 -1.67
CA TYR A 112 3.44 2.57 -1.49
C TYR A 112 4.31 1.83 -2.52
N SER A 113 4.04 0.54 -2.78
CA SER A 113 4.78 -0.20 -3.81
C SER A 113 4.57 0.36 -5.22
N ARG A 114 3.41 0.95 -5.52
CA ARG A 114 3.15 1.64 -6.80
C ARG A 114 3.92 2.95 -6.86
N GLN A 115 3.89 3.75 -5.79
CA GLN A 115 4.63 5.00 -5.69
C GLN A 115 6.13 4.81 -5.93
N ILE A 116 6.77 3.83 -5.29
CA ILE A 116 8.20 3.54 -5.51
C ILE A 116 8.47 3.14 -6.96
N ARG A 117 7.57 2.35 -7.58
CA ARG A 117 7.70 1.98 -9.00
C ARG A 117 7.63 3.20 -9.90
N ASP A 118 6.77 4.17 -9.60
CA ASP A 118 6.65 5.38 -10.39
C ASP A 118 7.86 6.30 -10.19
N GLN A 119 8.40 6.40 -8.98
CA GLN A 119 9.68 7.09 -8.73
C GLN A 119 10.84 6.50 -9.52
N VAL A 120 10.92 5.17 -9.62
CA VAL A 120 11.93 4.50 -10.47
C VAL A 120 11.81 4.94 -11.93
N LYS A 121 10.58 5.03 -12.48
CA LYS A 121 10.36 5.50 -13.85
C LYS A 121 10.78 6.96 -14.03
N CYS A 122 10.45 7.82 -13.07
CA CYS A 122 10.85 9.23 -13.10
C CYS A 122 12.37 9.38 -13.14
N ILE A 123 13.10 8.69 -12.26
CA ILE A 123 14.58 8.72 -12.25
C ILE A 123 15.17 8.16 -13.54
N GLN A 124 14.59 7.09 -14.10
CA GLN A 124 15.03 6.57 -15.40
C GLN A 124 14.84 7.60 -16.53
N SER A 125 13.75 8.36 -16.50
CA SER A 125 13.48 9.45 -17.44
C SER A 125 14.48 10.60 -17.28
N ILE A 126 14.73 11.05 -16.04
CA ILE A 126 15.72 12.09 -15.74
C ILE A 126 17.11 11.65 -16.22
N GLY A 127 17.50 10.41 -15.94
CA GLY A 127 18.78 9.87 -16.40
C GLY A 127 18.91 9.71 -17.92
N ALA A 128 17.79 9.57 -18.66
CA ALA A 128 17.81 9.62 -20.12
C ALA A 128 18.06 11.04 -20.63
N ASN A 129 17.35 12.03 -20.06
CA ASN A 129 17.52 13.45 -20.40
C ASN A 129 18.93 13.94 -20.09
N ALA A 130 19.47 13.61 -18.92
CA ALA A 130 20.82 13.99 -18.51
C ALA A 130 21.87 13.46 -19.50
N ARG A 131 21.80 12.18 -19.89
CA ARG A 131 22.72 11.60 -20.88
C ARG A 131 22.66 12.33 -22.22
N GLN A 132 21.45 12.63 -22.71
CA GLN A 132 21.27 13.37 -23.96
C GLN A 132 21.86 14.79 -23.89
N ALA A 133 21.70 15.49 -22.77
CA ALA A 133 22.29 16.82 -22.56
C ALA A 133 23.83 16.76 -22.53
N TYR A 134 24.42 15.78 -21.83
CA TYR A 134 25.86 15.56 -21.80
C TYR A 134 26.41 15.24 -23.20
N ASP A 135 25.77 14.35 -23.95
CA ASP A 135 26.20 13.97 -25.31
C ASP A 135 26.15 15.14 -26.30
N LEU A 136 25.17 16.05 -26.16
CA LEU A 136 25.08 17.26 -26.97
C LEU A 136 26.15 18.29 -26.60
N SER A 137 26.42 18.48 -25.31
CA SER A 137 27.48 19.39 -24.83
C SER A 137 28.89 18.93 -25.24
N GLY A 138 29.15 17.62 -25.22
CA GLY A 138 30.43 17.04 -25.62
C GLY A 138 30.67 17.00 -27.14
N ARG A 139 29.63 17.22 -27.96
CA ARG A 139 29.73 17.35 -29.42
C ARG A 139 29.92 18.80 -29.90
N ALA A 140 29.64 19.78 -29.04
CA ALA A 140 29.70 21.21 -29.37
C ALA A 140 31.04 21.86 -28.99
N GLY A 141 31.95 21.13 -28.34
CA GLY A 141 33.35 21.52 -28.11
C GLY A 141 34.30 20.75 -29.01
#